data_AF-A0A849UC28-F1
#
_entry.id   AF-A0A849UC28-F1
#
_cell.length_a   1.000
_cell.length_b   1.000
_cell.length_c   1.000
_cell.angle_alpha   90.00
_cell.angle_beta   90.00
_cell.angle_gamma   90.00
#
_symmetry.space_group_name_H-M   'P 1'
#
loop_
_entity.id
_entity.type
_entity.pdbx_description
1 polymer ?
#
loop_
_entity_poly.entity_id
_entity_poly.type
_entity_poly.pdbx_seq_one_letter_code
_entity_poly.pdbx_strand_id
1 'polypeptide(L)'
;MDTVNKGEWDRMFVFAPYTALSEIETAIKLKASPAIENARLEERDDINLIVFLNRDNITFAAAVPRSVADFSISKEVQPISRSAAVFKNTGVGSPLILDGKK
;
A
#
# COMPACT_ATOMS: atom_id res chain seq x y z
N MET A 1 -23.47 0.70 4.01
CA MET A 1 -22.47 1.75 4.33
C MET A 1 -21.29 1.43 3.43
N ASP A 2 -21.38 1.83 2.15
CA ASP A 2 -20.60 1.21 1.09
C ASP A 2 -20.18 2.26 0.06
N THR A 3 -19.07 2.96 0.29
CA THR A 3 -18.64 3.94 -0.72
C THR A 3 -17.14 4.21 -0.83
N VAL A 4 -16.28 3.56 -0.04
CA VAL A 4 -14.82 3.81 -0.11
C VAL A 4 -14.05 2.69 -0.82
N ASN A 5 -14.73 1.62 -1.23
CA ASN A 5 -14.11 0.41 -1.80
C ASN A 5 -14.47 0.22 -3.30
N LYS A 6 -14.45 1.31 -4.09
CA LYS A 6 -14.71 1.25 -5.54
C LYS A 6 -13.42 0.89 -6.29
N GLY A 7 -13.39 -0.32 -6.84
CA GLY A 7 -12.30 -0.87 -7.65
C GLY A 7 -12.36 -2.40 -7.66
N GLU A 8 -12.00 -3.02 -8.78
CA GLU A 8 -11.75 -4.47 -8.82
C GLU A 8 -10.32 -4.72 -8.34
N TRP A 9 -10.15 -5.10 -7.08
CA TRP A 9 -8.86 -5.51 -6.51
C TRP A 9 -9.09 -6.61 -5.46
N ASP A 10 -8.16 -7.56 -5.35
CA ASP A 10 -8.20 -8.69 -4.41
C ASP A 10 -7.23 -8.50 -3.23
N ARG A 11 -6.08 -7.87 -3.49
CA ARG A 11 -5.04 -7.64 -2.48
C ARG A 11 -4.34 -6.30 -2.68
N MET A 12 -3.81 -5.76 -1.59
CA MET A 12 -2.98 -4.56 -1.61
C MET A 12 -1.67 -4.77 -0.87
N PHE A 13 -0.67 -3.97 -1.22
CA PHE A 13 0.62 -3.89 -0.53
C PHE A 13 0.86 -2.46 -0.10
N VAL A 14 1.49 -2.29 1.06
CA VAL A 14 1.98 -0.99 1.52
C VAL A 14 3.49 -1.08 1.64
N PHE A 15 4.17 -0.16 0.99
CA PHE A 15 5.62 -0.07 1.00
C PHE A 15 6.05 1.21 1.70
N ALA A 16 7.00 1.06 2.62
CA ALA A 16 7.60 2.16 3.34
C ALA A 16 8.51 2.99 2.40
N PRO A 17 8.81 4.25 2.75
CA PRO A 17 9.87 4.98 2.10
C PRO A 17 11.19 4.20 2.12
N TYR A 18 12.05 4.48 1.14
CA TYR A 18 13.32 3.77 0.89
C TYR A 18 13.18 2.29 0.51
N THR A 19 11.98 1.79 0.24
CA THR A 19 11.83 0.44 -0.33
C THR A 19 12.32 0.46 -1.78
N ALA A 20 13.29 -0.41 -2.10
CA ALA A 20 13.86 -0.52 -3.44
C ALA A 20 12.81 -0.99 -4.46
N LEU A 21 12.90 -0.51 -5.70
CA LEU A 21 11.99 -0.93 -6.78
C LEU A 21 11.99 -2.46 -6.98
N SER A 22 13.17 -3.09 -6.87
CA SER A 22 13.33 -4.53 -6.97
C SER A 22 12.61 -5.30 -5.86
N GLU A 23 12.55 -4.75 -4.65
CA GLU A 23 11.81 -5.34 -3.52
C GLU A 23 10.30 -5.24 -3.75
N ILE A 24 9.84 -4.11 -4.29
CA ILE A 24 8.43 -3.92 -4.69
C ILE A 24 8.04 -4.98 -5.72
N GLU A 25 8.80 -5.11 -6.81
CA GLU A 25 8.55 -6.10 -7.87
C GLU A 25 8.54 -7.54 -7.33
N THR A 26 9.47 -7.85 -6.42
CA THR A 26 9.56 -9.16 -5.77
C THR A 26 8.33 -9.44 -4.92
N ALA A 27 7.87 -8.47 -4.12
CA ALA A 27 6.70 -8.62 -3.26
C ALA A 27 5.40 -8.80 -4.06
N ILE A 28 5.21 -7.99 -5.12
CA ILE A 28 4.00 -8.06 -5.95
C ILE A 28 4.05 -9.18 -6.99
N LYS A 29 5.23 -9.79 -7.21
CA LYS A 29 5.52 -10.82 -8.23
C LYS A 29 5.21 -10.38 -9.66
N LEU A 30 5.36 -9.09 -9.93
CA LEU A 30 5.09 -8.44 -11.21
C LEU A 30 6.13 -7.35 -11.47
N LYS A 31 6.25 -6.94 -12.73
CA LYS A 31 7.01 -5.74 -13.08
C LYS A 31 6.29 -4.48 -12.62
N ALA A 32 7.07 -3.52 -12.16
CA ALA A 32 6.54 -2.24 -11.73
C ALA A 32 5.83 -1.54 -12.88
N SER A 33 4.70 -0.91 -12.60
CA SER A 33 4.04 -0.04 -13.56
C SER A 33 4.76 1.32 -13.62
N PRO A 34 4.59 2.12 -14.69
CA PRO A 34 5.17 3.46 -14.76
C PRO A 34 4.76 4.35 -13.57
N ALA A 35 3.59 4.14 -12.98
CA ALA A 35 3.16 4.88 -11.78
C ALA A 35 4.02 4.55 -10.54
N ILE A 36 4.43 3.28 -10.40
CA ILE A 36 5.32 2.82 -9.31
C ILE A 36 6.74 3.34 -9.54
N GLU A 37 7.25 3.23 -10.77
CA GLU A 37 8.59 3.72 -11.12
C GLU A 37 8.71 5.25 -10.89
N ASN A 38 7.69 6.01 -11.32
CA ASN A 38 7.68 7.46 -11.16
C ASN A 38 7.52 7.91 -9.69
N ALA A 39 7.06 7.04 -8.79
CA ALA A 39 7.00 7.35 -7.37
C ALA A 39 8.39 7.45 -6.73
N ARG A 40 9.42 6.81 -7.33
CA ARG A 40 10.82 6.82 -6.87
C ARG A 40 10.95 6.55 -5.36
N LEU A 41 10.18 5.58 -4.88
CA LEU A 41 10.03 5.32 -3.44
C LEU A 41 11.37 5.07 -2.74
N GLU A 42 12.34 4.48 -3.45
CA GLU A 42 13.69 4.21 -2.95
C GLU A 42 14.49 5.47 -2.59
N GLU A 43 14.14 6.63 -3.15
CA GLU A 43 14.81 7.93 -2.92
C GLU A 43 14.00 8.85 -1.99
N ARG A 44 12.80 8.43 -1.58
CA ARG A 44 11.83 9.28 -0.88
C ARG A 44 11.69 8.84 0.57
N ASP A 45 11.46 9.82 1.45
CA ASP A 45 11.24 9.64 2.89
C ASP A 45 9.87 10.15 3.36
N ASP A 46 9.19 10.91 2.50
CA ASP A 46 7.98 11.66 2.78
C ASP A 46 6.69 10.95 2.34
N ILE A 47 6.79 9.82 1.63
CA ILE A 47 5.64 9.06 1.12
C ILE A 47 5.70 7.57 1.49
N ASN A 48 4.53 6.97 1.70
CA ASN A 48 4.31 5.53 1.59
C ASN A 48 3.71 5.24 0.21
N LEU A 49 3.99 4.07 -0.37
CA LEU A 49 3.35 3.63 -1.62
C LEU A 49 2.33 2.52 -1.32
N ILE A 50 1.10 2.71 -1.78
CA ILE A 50 0.05 1.68 -1.71
C ILE A 50 -0.19 1.16 -3.12
N VAL A 51 -0.08 -0.16 -3.30
CA VAL A 51 -0.26 -0.82 -4.60
C VAL A 51 -1.42 -1.80 -4.50
N PHE A 52 -2.41 -1.66 -5.38
CA PHE A 52 -3.60 -2.50 -5.46
C PHE A 52 -3.51 -3.45 -6.65
N LEU A 53 -3.73 -4.73 -6.42
CA LEU A 53 -3.71 -5.76 -7.44
C LEU A 53 -5.08 -6.40 -7.59
N ASN A 54 -5.38 -6.83 -8.81
CA ASN A 54 -6.44 -7.78 -9.13
C ASN A 54 -5.84 -8.99 -9.84
N ARG A 55 -5.80 -10.13 -9.15
CA ARG A 55 -5.09 -11.35 -9.57
C ARG A 55 -3.62 -11.04 -9.86
N ASP A 56 -3.22 -11.00 -11.12
CA ASP A 56 -1.83 -10.78 -11.54
C ASP A 56 -1.68 -9.46 -12.32
N ASN A 57 -2.57 -8.49 -12.05
CA ASN A 57 -2.51 -7.17 -12.65
C ASN A 57 -2.48 -6.07 -11.60
N ILE A 58 -1.62 -5.07 -11.81
CA ILE A 58 -1.60 -3.84 -11.02
C ILE A 58 -2.77 -2.97 -11.50
N THR A 59 -3.70 -2.70 -10.60
CA THR A 59 -4.91 -1.92 -10.93
C THR A 59 -4.75 -0.45 -10.58
N PHE A 60 -4.03 -0.15 -9.50
CA PHE A 60 -3.80 1.20 -9.03
C PHE A 60 -2.59 1.27 -8.12
N ALA A 61 -1.89 2.41 -8.14
CA ALA A 61 -0.82 2.73 -7.21
C ALA A 61 -0.98 4.17 -6.73
N ALA A 62 -0.81 4.41 -5.43
CA ALA A 62 -0.93 5.72 -4.81
C ALA A 62 0.25 6.02 -3.90
N ALA A 63 0.90 7.16 -4.14
CA ALA A 63 1.84 7.75 -3.20
C ALA A 63 1.04 8.53 -2.13
N VAL A 64 1.17 8.13 -0.88
CA VAL A 64 0.48 8.72 0.26
C VAL A 64 1.50 9.43 1.13
N PRO A 65 1.38 10.74 1.37
CA PRO A 65 2.27 11.45 2.27
C PRO A 65 2.24 10.85 3.69
N ARG A 66 3.40 10.67 4.31
CA ARG A 66 3.51 10.17 5.68
C ARG A 66 2.83 11.06 6.72
N SER A 67 2.68 12.34 6.42
CA SER A 67 1.92 13.30 7.24
C SER A 67 0.43 12.98 7.33
N VAL A 68 -0.11 12.24 6.34
CA VAL A 68 -1.53 11.87 6.28
C VAL A 68 -1.75 10.49 6.92
N ALA A 69 -0.80 9.57 6.74
CA ALA A 69 -0.88 8.22 7.28
C ALA A 69 0.52 7.66 7.52
N ASP A 70 0.79 7.26 8.76
CA ASP A 70 1.97 6.49 9.13
C ASP A 70 1.55 5.04 9.33
N PHE A 71 2.00 4.15 8.44
CA PHE A 71 1.68 2.74 8.50
C PHE A 71 2.73 2.04 9.35
N SER A 72 2.31 1.35 10.42
CA SER A 72 3.16 0.39 11.12
C SER A 72 3.27 -0.88 10.29
N ILE A 73 4.14 -0.85 9.28
CA ILE A 73 4.38 -1.98 8.38
C ILE A 73 5.38 -2.92 9.07
N SER A 74 5.00 -4.19 9.23
CA SER A 74 5.92 -5.23 9.68
C SER A 74 7.11 -5.38 8.72
N LYS A 75 8.28 -5.81 9.22
CA LYS A 75 9.51 -5.98 8.42
C LYS A 75 9.31 -6.79 7.14
N GLU A 76 8.35 -7.72 7.13
CA GLU A 76 7.95 -8.46 5.93
C GLU A 76 6.74 -7.78 5.30
N VAL A 77 6.90 -7.35 4.05
CA VAL A 77 5.79 -6.85 3.22
C VAL A 77 4.88 -8.04 2.90
N GLN A 78 3.67 -8.04 3.44
CA GLN A 78 2.67 -9.07 3.19
C GLN A 78 1.47 -8.51 2.42
N PRO A 79 0.89 -9.30 1.50
CA PRO A 79 -0.33 -8.91 0.82
C PRO A 79 -1.47 -8.81 1.84
N ILE A 80 -2.19 -7.71 1.80
CA ILE A 80 -3.37 -7.47 2.63
C ILE A 80 -4.58 -7.75 1.75
N SER A 81 -5.34 -8.79 2.11
CA SER A 81 -6.56 -9.13 1.38
C SER A 81 -7.59 -8.03 1.54
N ARG A 82 -8.45 -7.87 0.54
CA ARG A 82 -9.54 -6.88 0.58
C ARG A 82 -10.43 -7.02 1.81
N SER A 83 -10.67 -8.24 2.29
CA SER A 83 -11.46 -8.50 3.51
C SER A 83 -10.72 -8.13 4.80
N ALA A 84 -9.39 -8.12 4.79
CA ALA A 84 -8.55 -7.73 5.92
C ALA A 84 -8.14 -6.25 5.90
N ALA A 85 -8.35 -5.54 4.78
CA ALA A 85 -8.08 -4.12 4.62
C ALA A 85 -9.15 -3.25 5.32
N VAL A 86 -9.26 -3.38 6.64
CA VAL A 86 -10.13 -2.55 7.47
C VAL A 86 -9.33 -1.36 7.98
N PHE A 87 -9.55 -0.19 7.37
CA PHE A 87 -8.98 1.07 7.85
C PHE A 87 -9.82 1.59 9.01
N LYS A 88 -9.28 1.54 10.23
CA LYS A 88 -9.92 2.17 11.39
C LYS A 88 -9.37 3.58 11.55
N ASN A 89 -10.22 4.58 11.32
CA ASN A 89 -9.92 5.96 11.71
C ASN A 89 -10.07 6.04 13.23
N THR A 90 -8.97 6.12 13.96
CA THR A 90 -8.97 6.15 15.43
C THR A 90 -9.15 7.56 16.01
N GLY A 91 -9.45 8.57 15.18
CA GLY A 91 -9.74 9.94 15.61
C GLY A 91 -8.73 10.96 15.07
N VAL A 92 -9.13 12.23 15.09
CA VAL A 92 -8.32 13.36 14.57
C VAL A 92 -6.95 13.38 15.26
N GLY A 93 -5.88 13.19 14.47
CA GLY A 93 -4.49 13.19 14.96
C GLY A 93 -3.90 11.81 15.30
N SER A 94 -4.60 10.70 15.01
CA SER A 94 -4.09 9.35 15.24
C SER A 94 -3.72 8.63 13.92
N PRO A 95 -2.66 7.79 13.90
CA PRO A 95 -2.25 7.07 12.70
C PRO A 95 -3.31 6.05 12.26
N LEU A 96 -3.47 5.88 10.95
CA LEU A 96 -4.29 4.82 10.37
C LEU A 96 -3.66 3.46 10.67
N ILE A 97 -4.32 2.66 11.52
CA ILE A 97 -3.88 1.30 11.83
C ILE A 97 -4.54 0.34 10.85
N LEU A 98 -3.71 -0.42 10.14
CA LEU A 98 -4.15 -1.54 9.34
C LEU A 98 -4.26 -2.79 10.23
N ASP A 99 -5.49 -3.20 10.53
CA ASP A 99 -5.78 -4.37 11.37
C ASP A 99 -5.90 -5.63 10.50
N GLY A 100 -4.75 -6.16 10.06
CA GLY A 100 -4.70 -7.43 9.32
C GLY A 100 -4.88 -8.61 10.28
N LYS A 101 -6.12 -9.06 10.50
CA LYS A 101 -6.33 -10.36 11.19
C LYS A 101 -6.08 -11.51 10.22
N LYS A 102 -5.19 -12.39 10.66
CA LYS A 102 -4.77 -13.64 10.02
C LYS A 102 -5.89 -14.69 10.01
#